data_AF-A0A967ZYX3-F1
#
_entry.id   AF-A0A967ZYX3-F1
#
_cell.length_a   1.000
_cell.length_b   1.000
_cell.length_c   1.000
_cell.angle_alpha   90.00
_cell.angle_beta   90.00
_cell.angle_gamma   90.00
#
_symmetry.space_group_name_H-M   'P 1'
#
loop_
_entity.id
_entity.type
_entity.pdbx_description
1 polymer ?
#
loop_
_entity_poly.entity_id
_entity_poly.type
_entity_poly.pdbx_seq_one_letter_code
_entity_poly.pdbx_strand_id
1 'polypeptide(L)'
;MNLFSIDNLFLLLTGLVAIYLLWRFYSRWSKEKKLYDLYYGMGFLVLLVSGLLLIFLGFGILASPYVLTVASLIPLGISMGIVEEYYPSWKKTYKWFAVIGFSAIAITSIAGLDTLKTIAVPIFHGIAGLVIFLGPFLAKD
;
A
#
# COMPACT_ATOMS: atom_id res chain seq x y z
N MET A 1 7.13 -19.52 -18.29
CA MET A 1 7.16 -19.12 -16.86
C MET A 1 7.99 -20.14 -16.10
N ASN A 2 9.05 -19.71 -15.40
CA ASN A 2 9.72 -20.58 -14.44
C ASN A 2 9.11 -20.31 -13.06
N LEU A 3 8.20 -21.17 -12.61
CA LEU A 3 7.51 -21.01 -11.32
C LEU A 3 8.50 -21.04 -10.14
N PHE A 4 9.67 -21.66 -10.32
CA PHE A 4 10.70 -21.83 -9.30
C PHE A 4 11.88 -20.86 -9.48
N SER A 5 11.64 -19.63 -9.92
CA SER A 5 12.65 -18.56 -9.85
C SER A 5 12.77 -18.03 -8.42
N ILE A 6 13.92 -17.41 -8.11
CA ILE A 6 14.15 -16.73 -6.83
C ILE A 6 13.11 -15.61 -6.63
N ASP A 7 12.80 -14.85 -7.69
CA ASP A 7 11.79 -13.79 -7.63
C ASP A 7 10.42 -14.34 -7.24
N ASN A 8 9.99 -15.44 -7.85
CA ASN A 8 8.71 -16.07 -7.55
C ASN A 8 8.68 -16.65 -6.14
N LEU A 9 9.80 -17.16 -5.63
CA LEU A 9 9.92 -17.56 -4.23
C LEU A 9 9.69 -16.38 -3.28
N PHE A 10 10.32 -15.22 -3.52
CA PHE A 10 10.11 -14.02 -2.70
C PHE A 10 8.68 -13.50 -2.80
N LEU A 11 8.09 -13.48 -4.00
CA LEU A 11 6.70 -13.09 -4.21
C LEU A 11 5.73 -14.03 -3.46
N LEU A 12 6.00 -15.34 -3.47
CA LEU A 12 5.20 -16.33 -2.76
C LEU A 12 5.32 -16.16 -1.23
N LEU A 13 6.53 -16.00 -0.71
CA LEU A 13 6.75 -15.74 0.71
C LEU A 13 6.06 -14.43 1.16
N THR A 14 6.17 -13.38 0.35
CA THR A 14 5.48 -12.10 0.59
C THR A 14 3.97 -12.29 0.58
N GLY A 15 3.43 -13.08 -0.36
CA GLY A 15 2.02 -13.42 -0.43
C GLY A 15 1.53 -14.21 0.80
N LEU A 16 2.30 -15.18 1.30
CA LEU A 16 1.97 -15.94 2.51
C LEU A 16 1.92 -15.04 3.75
N VAL A 17 2.88 -14.12 3.88
CA VAL A 17 2.89 -13.11 4.96
C VAL A 17 1.67 -12.19 4.84
N ALA A 18 1.35 -11.72 3.63
CA ALA A 18 0.19 -10.88 3.39
C ALA A 18 -1.12 -11.60 3.75
N ILE A 19 -1.28 -12.88 3.40
CA ILE A 19 -2.44 -13.71 3.78
C ILE A 19 -2.57 -13.81 5.30
N TYR A 20 -1.49 -14.12 6.00
CA TYR A 20 -1.49 -14.20 7.47
C TYR A 20 -1.90 -12.85 8.10
N LEU A 21 -1.35 -11.75 7.61
CA LEU A 21 -1.66 -10.41 8.11
C LEU A 21 -3.12 -10.01 7.81
N LEU A 22 -3.64 -10.31 6.63
CA LEU A 22 -5.05 -10.10 6.29
C LEU A 22 -5.98 -10.83 7.26
N TRP A 23 -5.70 -12.10 7.54
CA TRP A 23 -6.45 -12.87 8.54
C TRP A 23 -6.34 -12.24 9.93
N ARG A 24 -5.14 -11.83 10.35
CA ARG A 24 -4.88 -11.20 11.65
C ARG A 24 -5.65 -9.88 11.81
N PHE A 25 -5.61 -8.99 10.81
CA PHE A 25 -6.31 -7.70 10.83
C PHE A 25 -7.82 -7.89 10.79
N TYR A 26 -8.32 -8.80 9.94
CA TYR A 26 -9.74 -9.12 9.91
C TYR A 26 -10.24 -9.67 11.25
N SER A 27 -9.48 -10.57 11.89
CA SER A 27 -9.80 -11.11 13.21
C SER A 27 -9.87 -10.02 14.29
N ARG A 28 -8.91 -9.07 14.33
CA ARG A 28 -8.98 -7.90 15.23
C ARG A 28 -10.18 -7.01 14.93
N TRP A 29 -10.34 -6.63 13.67
CA TRP A 29 -11.42 -5.75 13.23
C TRP A 29 -12.79 -6.34 13.55
N SER A 30 -12.98 -7.65 13.37
CA SER A 30 -14.24 -8.33 13.69
C SER A 30 -14.65 -8.18 15.16
N LYS A 31 -13.69 -8.03 16.07
CA LYS A 31 -13.90 -7.89 17.52
C LYS A 31 -13.96 -6.42 17.94
N GLU A 32 -13.00 -5.61 17.51
CA GLU A 32 -12.78 -4.25 18.04
C GLU A 32 -13.32 -3.14 17.12
N LYS A 33 -13.61 -3.46 15.86
CA LYS A 33 -14.12 -2.55 14.82
C LYS A 33 -13.27 -1.29 14.63
N LYS A 34 -11.97 -1.37 14.89
CA LYS A 34 -11.01 -0.28 14.69
C LYS A 34 -10.67 -0.10 13.22
N LEU A 35 -10.74 1.13 12.72
CA LEU A 35 -10.55 1.42 11.29
C LEU A 35 -9.11 1.18 10.79
N TYR A 36 -8.11 1.30 11.66
CA TYR A 36 -6.71 1.08 11.26
C TYR A 36 -6.48 -0.34 10.71
N ASP A 37 -7.17 -1.36 11.24
CA ASP A 37 -7.04 -2.74 10.75
C ASP A 37 -7.56 -2.88 9.32
N LEU A 38 -8.57 -2.10 8.92
CA LEU A 38 -9.05 -2.07 7.54
C LEU A 38 -8.04 -1.40 6.60
N TYR A 39 -7.37 -0.33 7.06
CA TYR A 39 -6.35 0.35 6.26
C TYR A 39 -5.10 -0.53 6.06
N TYR A 40 -4.62 -1.19 7.12
CA TYR A 40 -3.58 -2.20 6.98
C TYR A 40 -4.04 -3.32 6.05
N GLY A 41 -5.24 -3.85 6.26
CA GLY A 41 -5.82 -4.88 5.41
C GLY A 41 -5.86 -4.49 3.93
N MET A 42 -6.25 -3.26 3.60
CA MET A 42 -6.25 -2.76 2.23
C MET A 42 -4.84 -2.79 1.61
N GLY A 43 -3.82 -2.30 2.33
CA GLY A 43 -2.45 -2.30 1.83
C GLY A 43 -1.90 -3.70 1.57
N PHE A 44 -2.13 -4.64 2.51
CA PHE A 44 -1.68 -6.03 2.36
C PHE A 44 -2.51 -6.83 1.34
N LEU A 45 -3.79 -6.49 1.14
CA LEU A 45 -4.61 -7.10 0.10
C LEU A 45 -4.07 -6.73 -1.28
N VAL A 46 -3.74 -5.47 -1.49
CA VAL A 46 -3.13 -5.02 -2.74
C VAL A 46 -1.76 -5.65 -2.93
N LEU A 47 -0.93 -5.74 -1.89
CA LEU A 47 0.36 -6.44 -1.95
C LEU A 47 0.20 -7.91 -2.39
N LEU A 48 -0.77 -8.63 -1.84
CA LEU A 48 -1.07 -10.01 -2.22
C LEU A 48 -1.50 -10.11 -3.69
N VAL A 49 -2.47 -9.29 -4.11
CA VAL A 49 -2.96 -9.29 -5.50
C VAL A 49 -1.84 -8.92 -6.47
N SER A 50 -1.04 -7.89 -6.17
CA SER A 50 0.11 -7.52 -6.98
C SER A 50 1.14 -8.65 -7.08
N GLY A 51 1.46 -9.33 -5.98
CA GLY A 51 2.37 -10.47 -5.99
C GLY A 51 1.88 -11.63 -6.86
N LEU A 52 0.60 -11.97 -6.76
CA LEU A 52 -0.02 -13.00 -7.61
C LEU A 52 -0.01 -12.59 -9.09
N LEU A 53 -0.35 -11.35 -9.40
CA LEU A 53 -0.29 -10.84 -10.78
C LEU A 53 1.13 -10.93 -11.36
N LEU A 54 2.16 -10.61 -10.57
CA LEU A 54 3.55 -10.71 -11.01
C LEU A 54 3.99 -12.15 -11.27
N ILE A 55 3.56 -13.10 -10.44
CA ILE A 55 3.86 -14.53 -10.64
C ILE A 55 3.24 -15.03 -11.95
N PHE A 56 1.98 -14.68 -12.23
CA PHE A 56 1.26 -15.22 -13.39
C PHE A 56 1.49 -14.45 -14.70
N LEU A 57 1.65 -13.13 -14.64
CA LEU A 57 1.73 -12.24 -15.82
C LEU A 57 3.13 -11.66 -16.04
N GLY A 58 4.05 -11.89 -15.10
CA GLY A 58 5.43 -11.40 -15.15
C GLY A 58 5.56 -9.91 -14.83
N PHE A 59 6.81 -9.45 -14.72
CA PHE A 59 7.14 -8.05 -14.37
C PHE A 59 6.69 -7.01 -15.40
N GLY A 60 6.39 -7.42 -16.64
CA GLY A 60 5.90 -6.51 -17.68
C GLY A 60 4.59 -5.81 -17.29
N ILE A 61 3.79 -6.39 -16.40
CA ILE A 61 2.55 -5.78 -15.93
C ILE A 61 2.78 -4.52 -15.08
N LEU A 62 3.98 -4.34 -14.51
CA LEU A 62 4.33 -3.12 -13.75
C LEU A 62 4.36 -1.87 -14.64
N ALA A 63 4.53 -2.03 -15.95
CA ALA A 63 4.45 -0.92 -16.90
C ALA A 63 3.01 -0.40 -17.08
N SER A 64 2.00 -1.15 -16.62
CA SER A 64 0.60 -0.71 -16.70
C SER A 64 0.35 0.44 -15.73
N PRO A 65 -0.15 1.60 -16.19
CA PRO A 65 -0.48 2.72 -15.31
C PRO A 65 -1.59 2.36 -14.31
N TYR A 66 -2.43 1.38 -14.63
CA TYR A 66 -3.46 0.87 -13.73
C TYR A 66 -2.85 0.07 -12.57
N VAL A 67 -1.85 -0.78 -12.84
CA VAL A 67 -1.17 -1.53 -11.79
C VAL A 67 -0.37 -0.61 -10.88
N LEU A 68 0.34 0.38 -11.43
CA LEU A 68 1.01 1.42 -10.65
C LEU A 68 0.04 2.19 -9.74
N THR A 69 -1.11 2.59 -10.29
CA THR A 69 -2.14 3.31 -9.55
C THR A 69 -2.66 2.48 -8.38
N VAL A 70 -3.08 1.23 -8.63
CA VAL A 70 -3.58 0.35 -7.58
C VAL A 70 -2.50 0.03 -6.54
N ALA A 71 -1.27 -0.26 -6.97
CA ALA A 71 -0.14 -0.54 -6.08
C ALA A 71 0.21 0.64 -5.14
N SER A 72 -0.17 1.87 -5.51
CA SER A 72 -0.01 3.05 -4.65
C SER A 72 -0.82 2.96 -3.35
N LEU A 73 -1.85 2.11 -3.31
CA LEU A 73 -2.60 1.81 -2.09
C LEU A 73 -1.80 1.02 -1.06
N ILE A 74 -0.69 0.37 -1.45
CA ILE A 74 0.18 -0.35 -0.50
C ILE A 74 0.78 0.64 0.50
N PRO A 75 1.60 1.64 0.10
CA PRO A 75 2.16 2.58 1.04
C PRO A 75 1.08 3.48 1.66
N LEU A 76 0.13 3.99 0.86
CA LEU A 76 -0.90 4.91 1.37
C LEU A 76 -1.86 4.25 2.36
N GLY A 77 -2.22 2.98 2.14
CA GLY A 77 -3.07 2.21 3.05
C GLY A 77 -2.37 1.88 4.36
N ILE A 78 -1.13 1.37 4.29
CA ILE A 78 -0.39 1.03 5.51
C ILE A 78 -0.09 2.30 6.33
N SER A 79 0.34 3.39 5.69
CA SER A 79 0.63 4.64 6.39
C SER A 79 -0.63 5.27 6.99
N MET A 80 -1.79 5.17 6.34
CA MET A 80 -3.07 5.59 6.90
C MET A 80 -3.45 4.75 8.13
N GLY A 81 -3.17 3.45 8.13
CA GLY A 81 -3.32 2.59 9.30
C GLY A 81 -2.49 3.09 10.49
N ILE A 82 -1.20 3.39 10.25
CA ILE A 82 -0.30 3.94 11.28
C ILE A 82 -0.84 5.25 11.84
N VAL A 83 -1.25 6.19 11.00
CA VAL A 83 -1.77 7.48 11.48
C VAL A 83 -3.10 7.32 12.22
N GLU A 84 -3.99 6.45 11.75
CA GLU A 84 -5.27 6.20 12.43
C GLU A 84 -5.07 5.52 13.80
N GLU A 85 -4.06 4.64 13.94
CA GLU A 85 -3.75 3.95 15.20
C GLU A 85 -2.99 4.83 16.19
N TYR A 86 -1.91 5.47 15.76
CA TYR A 86 -0.95 6.14 16.66
C TYR A 86 -1.09 7.67 16.72
N TYR A 87 -1.74 8.29 15.73
CA TYR A 87 -1.80 9.76 15.62
C TYR A 87 -3.25 10.26 15.40
N PRO A 88 -4.16 10.02 16.36
CA PRO A 88 -5.59 10.29 16.20
C PRO A 88 -5.93 11.76 15.90
N SER A 89 -5.09 12.71 16.31
CA SER A 89 -5.24 14.14 15.99
C SER A 89 -4.98 14.45 14.51
N TRP A 90 -4.16 13.65 13.82
CA TRP A 90 -3.76 13.86 12.43
C TRP A 90 -4.58 13.06 11.42
N LYS A 91 -5.39 12.10 11.88
CA LYS A 91 -6.10 11.16 11.00
C LYS A 91 -6.94 11.83 9.91
N LYS A 92 -7.60 12.96 10.20
CA LYS A 92 -8.43 13.66 9.21
C LYS A 92 -7.58 14.31 8.12
N THR A 93 -6.50 14.98 8.52
CA THR A 93 -5.52 15.59 7.59
C THR A 93 -4.87 14.53 6.73
N TYR A 94 -4.49 13.39 7.32
CA TYR A 94 -3.83 12.32 6.60
C TYR A 94 -4.76 11.57 5.63
N LYS A 95 -6.06 11.45 5.94
CA LYS A 95 -7.06 10.94 4.97
C LYS A 95 -7.13 11.81 3.72
N TRP A 96 -7.14 13.14 3.88
CA TRP A 96 -7.09 14.04 2.74
C TRP A 96 -5.79 13.90 1.96
N PHE A 97 -4.65 13.81 2.66
CA PHE A 97 -3.36 13.51 2.02
C PHE A 97 -3.42 12.22 1.19
N ALA A 98 -3.96 11.13 1.73
CA ALA A 98 -4.06 9.85 1.04
C ALA A 98 -5.00 9.91 -0.17
N VAL A 99 -6.16 10.56 -0.05
CA VAL A 99 -7.12 10.72 -1.16
C VAL A 99 -6.54 11.59 -2.27
N ILE A 100 -5.94 12.73 -1.93
CA ILE A 100 -5.29 13.62 -2.88
C ILE A 100 -4.12 12.91 -3.55
N GLY A 101 -3.30 12.20 -2.78
CA GLY A 101 -2.15 11.47 -3.27
C GLY A 101 -2.52 10.36 -4.24
N PHE A 102 -3.48 9.52 -3.86
CA PHE A 102 -3.99 8.47 -4.73
C PHE A 102 -4.58 9.06 -6.02
N SER A 103 -5.38 10.13 -5.92
CA SER A 103 -5.99 10.80 -7.07
C SER A 103 -4.93 11.41 -7.99
N ALA A 104 -3.92 12.09 -7.43
CA ALA A 104 -2.83 12.67 -8.20
C ALA A 104 -2.04 11.59 -8.94
N ILE A 105 -1.71 10.48 -8.28
CA ILE A 105 -1.00 9.37 -8.91
C ILE A 105 -1.87 8.73 -10.01
N ALA A 106 -3.15 8.49 -9.74
CA ALA A 106 -4.08 7.91 -10.71
C ALA A 106 -4.20 8.78 -11.96
N ILE A 107 -4.50 10.07 -11.79
CA ILE A 107 -4.67 11.02 -12.89
C ILE A 107 -3.38 11.12 -13.69
N THR A 108 -2.23 11.35 -13.03
CA THR A 108 -0.96 11.53 -13.74
C THR A 108 -0.50 10.26 -14.44
N SER A 109 -0.78 9.08 -13.88
CA SER A 109 -0.41 7.79 -14.47
C SER A 109 -1.31 7.41 -15.66
N ILE A 110 -2.63 7.57 -15.52
CA ILE A 110 -3.60 7.14 -16.54
C ILE A 110 -3.66 8.14 -17.70
N ALA A 111 -3.52 9.44 -17.43
CA ALA A 111 -3.53 10.47 -18.48
C ALA A 111 -2.17 10.64 -19.18
N GLY A 112 -1.16 9.83 -18.86
CA GLY A 112 0.17 9.90 -19.50
C GLY A 112 0.94 11.19 -19.20
N LEU A 113 0.71 11.81 -18.03
CA LEU A 113 1.35 13.07 -17.64
C LEU A 113 2.72 12.79 -16.99
N ASP A 114 3.67 12.29 -17.78
CA ASP A 114 4.92 11.70 -17.29
C ASP A 114 5.72 12.63 -16.37
N THR A 115 5.87 13.92 -16.70
CA THR A 115 6.56 14.90 -15.85
C THR A 115 5.88 15.11 -14.51
N LEU A 116 4.54 15.11 -14.46
CA LEU A 116 3.82 15.26 -13.20
C LEU A 116 3.83 13.96 -12.39
N LYS A 117 3.80 12.80 -13.07
CA LYS A 117 3.90 11.47 -12.46
C LYS A 117 5.23 11.28 -11.72
N THR A 118 6.35 11.71 -12.31
CA THR A 118 7.68 11.62 -11.69
C THR A 118 7.83 12.49 -10.44
N ILE A 119 6.92 13.44 -10.22
CA ILE A 119 6.85 14.27 -9.01
C ILE A 119 5.84 13.70 -8.02
N ALA A 120 4.63 13.40 -8.49
CA ALA A 120 3.53 12.93 -7.63
C ALA A 120 3.88 11.61 -6.93
N VAL A 121 4.37 10.60 -7.68
CA VAL A 121 4.64 9.28 -7.11
C VAL A 121 5.67 9.36 -5.97
N PRO A 122 6.89 9.93 -6.16
CA PRO A 122 7.88 9.98 -5.09
C PRO A 122 7.48 10.82 -3.88
N ILE A 123 6.72 11.91 -4.07
CA ILE A 123 6.26 12.72 -2.93
C ILE A 123 5.31 11.92 -2.05
N PHE A 124 4.25 11.36 -2.63
CA PHE A 124 3.23 10.66 -1.85
C PHE A 124 3.76 9.33 -1.31
N HIS A 125 4.54 8.58 -2.09
CA HIS A 125 5.17 7.34 -1.61
C HIS A 125 6.27 7.62 -0.58
N GLY A 126 7.06 8.67 -0.76
CA GLY A 126 8.13 9.04 0.15
C GLY A 126 7.59 9.42 1.53
N ILE A 127 6.58 10.28 1.59
CA ILE A 127 5.93 10.65 2.86
C ILE A 127 5.26 9.41 3.49
N ALA A 128 4.55 8.59 2.72
CA ALA A 128 3.95 7.36 3.25
C ALA A 128 5.01 6.39 3.78
N GLY A 129 6.12 6.21 3.07
CA GLY A 129 7.26 5.39 3.48
C GLY A 129 7.91 5.89 4.78
N LEU A 130 8.10 7.20 4.92
CA LEU A 130 8.58 7.80 6.17
C LEU A 130 7.61 7.57 7.32
N VAL A 131 6.30 7.67 7.10
CA VAL A 131 5.28 7.38 8.11
C VAL A 131 5.28 5.92 8.51
N ILE A 132 5.39 4.99 7.55
CA ILE A 132 5.47 3.55 7.82
C ILE A 132 6.72 3.23 8.66
N PHE A 133 7.86 3.80 8.27
CA PHE A 133 9.13 3.49 8.91
C PHE A 133 9.30 4.17 10.27
N LEU A 134 9.04 5.47 10.37
CA LEU A 134 9.30 6.26 11.59
C LEU A 134 8.07 6.37 12.51
N GLY A 135 6.86 6.33 11.97
CA GLY A 135 5.63 6.58 12.72
C GLY A 135 5.50 5.71 13.98
N PRO A 136 5.66 4.38 13.90
CA PRO A 136 5.57 3.53 15.09
C PRO A 136 6.57 3.89 16.20
N PHE A 137 7.78 4.35 15.86
CA PHE A 137 8.84 4.68 16.83
C PHE A 137 8.72 6.09 17.42
N LEU A 138 8.04 7.00 16.71
CA LEU A 138 7.81 8.37 17.14
C LEU A 138 6.44 8.55 17.82
N ALA A 139 5.61 7.51 17.84
CA ALA A 139 4.39 7.48 18.62
C ALA A 139 4.78 7.62 20.09
N LYS A 140 4.19 8.60 20.78
CA LYS A 140 4.36 8.73 22.23
C LYS A 140 3.31 7.87 22.92
N ASP A 141 3.74 7.14 23.94
CA ASP A 141 2.88 6.40 24.85
C ASP A 141 1.79 7.29 25.49
#